data_AF-A0A938EDK1-F1
#
_entry.id   AF-A0A938EDK1-F1
#
_cell.length_a   1.000
_cell.length_b   1.000
_cell.length_c   1.000
_cell.angle_alpha   90.00
_cell.angle_beta   90.00
_cell.angle_gamma   90.00
#
_symmetry.space_group_name_H-M   'P 1'
#
loop_
_entity.id
_entity.type
_entity.pdbx_description
1 polymer ?
#
loop_
_entity_poly.entity_id
_entity_poly.type
_entity_poly.pdbx_seq_one_letter_code
_entity_poly.pdbx_strand_id
1 'polypeptide(L)'
;MTREEALAAITKALTETVGSVDGDVTEGTDLVADGMLDSLDSMTFLFELENGLGTKLAAIDEAYEDFRVGALVDIVVQATA
;
A
#
# COMPACT_ATOMS: atom_id res chain seq x y z
N MET A 1 3.81 10.58 9.40
CA MET A 1 3.29 9.56 10.35
C MET A 1 4.40 8.59 10.79
N THR A 2 4.15 7.70 11.75
CA THR A 2 5.07 6.60 12.12
C THR A 2 4.98 5.43 11.14
N ARG A 3 5.99 4.53 11.12
CA ARG A 3 5.97 3.33 10.27
C ARG A 3 4.82 2.38 10.60
N GLU A 4 4.50 2.25 11.89
CA GLU A 4 3.39 1.39 12.35
C GLU A 4 2.05 1.91 11.83
N GLU A 5 1.83 3.23 11.89
CA GLU A 5 0.63 3.86 11.31
C GLU A 5 0.58 3.70 9.79
N ALA A 6 1.73 3.80 9.10
CA ALA A 6 1.80 3.59 7.65
C ALA A 6 1.48 2.14 7.27
N LEU A 7 2.02 1.15 8.01
CA LEU A 7 1.70 -0.26 7.81
C LEU A 7 0.22 -0.54 8.05
N ALA A 8 -0.37 0.05 9.09
CA ALA A 8 -1.79 -0.06 9.38
C ALA A 8 -2.65 0.56 8.25
N ALA A 9 -2.25 1.70 7.70
CA ALA A 9 -2.92 2.34 6.57
C ALA A 9 -2.86 1.48 5.30
N ILE A 10 -1.68 0.91 4.99
CA ILE A 10 -1.48 0.00 3.86
C ILE A 10 -2.36 -1.26 4.02
N THR A 11 -2.34 -1.88 5.19
CA THR A 11 -3.14 -3.08 5.48
C THR A 11 -4.64 -2.79 5.37
N LYS A 12 -5.07 -1.61 5.83
CA LYS A 12 -6.45 -1.17 5.70
C LYS A 12 -6.84 -0.97 4.23
N ALA A 13 -6.05 -0.23 3.45
CA ALA A 13 -6.32 0.01 2.03
C ALA A 13 -6.35 -1.30 1.23
N LEU A 14 -5.44 -2.24 1.54
CA LEU A 14 -5.45 -3.58 0.96
C LEU A 14 -6.76 -4.30 1.30
N THR A 15 -7.19 -4.30 2.56
CA THR A 15 -8.45 -4.92 2.99
C THR A 15 -9.67 -4.28 2.31
N GLU A 16 -9.68 -2.96 2.12
CA GLU A 16 -10.75 -2.25 1.40
C GLU A 16 -10.78 -2.61 -0.09
N THR A 17 -9.63 -2.96 -0.67
CA THR A 17 -9.50 -3.37 -2.08
C THR A 17 -9.94 -4.80 -2.32
N VAL A 18 -9.42 -5.75 -1.53
CA VAL A 18 -9.62 -7.19 -1.77
C VAL A 18 -10.67 -7.83 -0.84
N GLY A 19 -11.25 -7.04 0.06
CA GLY A 19 -12.30 -7.45 1.01
C GLY A 19 -11.76 -8.14 2.27
N SER A 20 -10.81 -9.06 2.11
CA SER A 20 -10.14 -9.73 3.24
C SER A 20 -8.72 -10.12 2.88
N VAL A 21 -7.79 -9.89 3.81
CA VAL A 21 -6.40 -10.33 3.67
C VAL A 21 -6.20 -11.60 4.49
N ASP A 22 -5.79 -12.68 3.83
CA ASP A 22 -5.42 -13.93 4.51
C ASP A 22 -3.94 -13.87 4.92
N GLY A 23 -3.68 -13.85 6.23
CA GLY A 23 -2.34 -13.84 6.82
C GLY A 23 -1.86 -12.48 7.31
N ASP A 24 -0.61 -12.45 7.79
CA ASP A 24 0.02 -11.24 8.32
C ASP A 24 0.70 -10.43 7.19
N VAL A 25 0.32 -9.16 7.06
CA VAL A 25 1.00 -8.21 6.18
C VAL A 25 2.18 -7.60 6.94
N THR A 26 3.39 -7.78 6.42
CA THR A 26 4.61 -7.26 7.03
C THR A 26 5.39 -6.43 6.01
N GLU A 27 6.39 -5.66 6.47
CA GLU A 27 7.25 -4.88 5.55
C GLU A 27 8.01 -5.75 4.52
N GLY A 28 8.12 -7.06 4.75
CA GLY A 28 8.73 -8.00 3.80
C GLY A 28 7.78 -8.56 2.73
N THR A 29 6.48 -8.32 2.87
CA THR A 29 5.45 -8.79 1.93
C THR A 29 5.51 -7.99 0.63
N ASP A 30 5.40 -8.67 -0.51
CA ASP A 30 5.24 -8.04 -1.82
C ASP A 30 3.82 -8.27 -2.31
N LEU A 31 3.01 -7.21 -2.33
CA LEU A 31 1.57 -7.36 -2.55
C LEU A 31 1.23 -7.95 -3.93
N VAL A 32 2.07 -7.70 -4.94
CA VAL A 32 1.84 -8.23 -6.30
C VAL A 32 2.51 -9.59 -6.46
N ALA A 33 3.76 -9.73 -6.04
CA ALA A 33 4.49 -10.99 -6.21
C ALA A 33 3.91 -12.13 -5.35
N ASP A 34 3.35 -11.81 -4.18
CA ASP A 34 2.66 -12.77 -3.30
C ASP A 34 1.21 -13.03 -3.74
N GLY A 35 0.75 -12.39 -4.83
CA GLY A 35 -0.57 -12.60 -5.42
C GLY A 35 -1.73 -11.99 -4.61
N MET A 36 -1.44 -11.04 -3.72
CA MET A 36 -2.47 -10.32 -2.96
C MET A 36 -3.18 -9.26 -3.80
N LEU A 37 -2.49 -8.68 -4.79
CA LEU A 37 -3.01 -7.72 -5.76
C LEU A 37 -2.73 -8.21 -7.17
N ASP A 38 -3.73 -8.10 -8.05
CA ASP A 38 -3.51 -8.13 -9.49
C ASP A 38 -3.33 -6.71 -10.07
N SER A 39 -3.16 -6.59 -11.39
CA SER A 39 -2.96 -5.29 -12.05
C SER A 39 -4.14 -4.31 -11.91
N LEU A 40 -5.36 -4.82 -11.81
CA LEU A 40 -6.56 -4.02 -11.65
C LEU A 40 -6.73 -3.59 -10.18
N ASP A 41 -6.48 -4.53 -9.27
CA ASP A 41 -6.53 -4.29 -7.83
C ASP A 41 -5.45 -3.31 -7.39
N SER A 42 -4.26 -3.35 -8.01
CA SER A 42 -3.15 -2.45 -7.69
C SER A 42 -3.53 -0.97 -7.81
N MET A 43 -4.26 -0.58 -8.86
CA MET A 43 -4.73 0.80 -9.02
C MET A 43 -5.78 1.17 -7.98
N THR A 44 -6.69 0.24 -7.67
CA THR A 44 -7.72 0.44 -6.65
C THR A 44 -7.10 0.57 -5.26
N PHE A 45 -6.12 -0.26 -4.94
CA PHE A 45 -5.33 -0.20 -3.71
C PHE A 45 -4.64 1.15 -3.53
N LEU A 46 -3.96 1.63 -4.56
CA LEU A 46 -3.31 2.94 -4.50
C LEU A 46 -4.32 4.07 -4.29
N PHE A 47 -5.48 3.98 -4.94
CA PHE A 47 -6.56 4.94 -4.74
C PHE A 47 -7.09 4.93 -3.30
N GLU A 48 -7.38 3.75 -2.72
CA GLU A 48 -7.86 3.64 -1.35
C GLU A 48 -6.81 4.09 -0.34
N LEU A 49 -5.53 3.79 -0.59
CA LEU A 49 -4.43 4.26 0.24
C LEU A 49 -4.36 5.79 0.25
N GLU A 50 -4.34 6.42 -0.92
CA GLU A 50 -4.32 7.88 -1.03
C GLU A 50 -5.56 8.54 -0.41
N ASN A 51 -6.74 7.94 -0.61
CA ASN A 51 -8.00 8.39 -0.02
C ASN A 51 -7.96 8.32 1.52
N GLY A 52 -7.46 7.21 2.07
CA GLY A 52 -7.28 7.02 3.51
C GLY A 52 -6.25 7.98 4.12
N LEU A 53 -5.23 8.37 3.36
CA LEU A 53 -4.21 9.33 3.78
C LEU A 53 -4.64 10.79 3.58
N GLY A 54 -5.63 11.05 2.73
CA GLY A 54 -6.03 12.40 2.32
C GLY A 54 -4.96 13.14 1.50
N THR A 55 -3.99 12.41 0.91
CA THR A 55 -2.91 12.98 0.11
C THR A 55 -2.53 12.04 -1.03
N LYS A 56 -1.94 12.59 -2.09
CA LYS A 56 -1.43 11.83 -3.23
C LYS A 56 0.01 11.37 -2.98
N LEU A 57 0.32 10.14 -3.36
CA LEU A 57 1.66 9.56 -3.23
C LEU A 57 2.43 9.80 -4.53
N ALA A 58 3.00 10.99 -4.69
CA ALA A 58 3.68 11.40 -5.93
C ALA A 58 4.88 10.53 -6.33
N ALA A 59 5.41 9.71 -5.41
CA ALA A 59 6.48 8.75 -5.69
C ALA A 59 5.99 7.46 -6.38
N ILE A 60 4.67 7.27 -6.49
CA ILE A 60 4.04 6.14 -7.15
C ILE A 60 3.41 6.66 -8.44
N ASP A 61 3.92 6.20 -9.58
CA ASP A 61 3.42 6.53 -10.91
C ASP A 61 3.03 5.27 -11.71
N GLU A 62 2.68 5.45 -12.98
CA GLU A 62 2.29 4.36 -13.88
C GLU A 62 3.41 3.33 -14.13
N ALA A 63 4.65 3.66 -13.80
CA ALA A 63 5.82 2.80 -13.93
C ALA A 63 6.28 2.22 -12.58
N TYR A 64 5.52 2.43 -11.51
CA TYR A 64 5.86 1.91 -10.20
C TYR A 64 5.64 0.39 -10.15
N GLU A 65 6.73 -0.35 -9.93
CA GLU A 65 6.72 -1.82 -9.94
C GLU A 65 7.04 -2.45 -8.57
N ASP A 66 7.46 -1.66 -7.57
CA ASP A 66 7.89 -2.19 -6.26
C ASP A 66 6.78 -2.17 -5.20
N PHE A 67 5.88 -3.14 -5.26
CA PHE A 67 4.77 -3.29 -4.31
C PHE A 67 5.18 -3.95 -2.98
N ARG A 68 6.47 -3.94 -2.63
CA ARG A 68 6.91 -4.33 -1.28
C ARG A 68 6.39 -3.35 -0.26
N VAL A 69 5.73 -3.88 0.78
CA VAL A 69 5.12 -3.09 1.85
C VAL A 69 6.14 -2.19 2.53
N GLY A 70 7.39 -2.64 2.73
CA GLY A 70 8.45 -1.80 3.29
C GLY A 70 8.75 -0.55 2.44
N ALA A 71 8.76 -0.67 1.11
CA ALA A 71 8.95 0.46 0.20
C ALA A 71 7.75 1.42 0.25
N LEU A 72 6.53 0.86 0.26
CA LEU A 72 5.30 1.64 0.42
C LEU A 72 5.26 2.38 1.77
N VAL A 73 5.70 1.74 2.86
CA VAL A 73 5.83 2.37 4.18
C VAL A 73 6.77 3.57 4.13
N ASP A 74 7.94 3.43 3.49
CA ASP A 74 8.90 4.53 3.34
C ASP A 74 8.27 5.72 2.59
N ILE A 75 7.57 5.44 1.50
CA ILE A 75 6.88 6.46 0.69
C ILE A 75 5.80 7.17 1.51
N VAL A 76 4.96 6.41 2.22
CA VAL A 76 3.86 6.96 3.02
C VAL A 76 4.39 7.80 4.18
N VAL A 77 5.44 7.34 4.86
CA VAL A 77 6.09 8.10 5.94
C VAL A 77 6.66 9.40 5.41
N GLN A 78 7.33 9.39 4.25
CA GLN A 78 7.88 10.61 3.63
C GLN A 78 6.80 11.57 3.16
N ALA A 79 5.71 11.08 2.57
CA ALA A 79 4.61 11.90 2.05
C ALA A 79 3.77 12.56 3.16
N THR A 80 3.87 12.07 4.40
CA THR A 80 3.09 12.54 5.55
C THR A 80 3.94 12.98 6.74
N ALA A 81 5.22 13.26 6.49
CA ALA A 81 6.13 13.93 7.42
C ALA A 81 5.93 15.45 7.33
#